data_AF-A0A5C7SGI6-F1
#
_entry.id   AF-A0A5C7SGI6-F1
#
_cell.length_a   1.000
_cell.length_b   1.000
_cell.length_c   1.000
_cell.angle_alpha   90.00
_cell.angle_beta   90.00
_cell.angle_gamma   90.00
#
_symmetry.space_group_name_H-M   'P 1'
#
loop_
_entity.id
_entity.type
_entity.pdbx_description
1 polymer ?
#
loop_
_entity_poly.entity_id
_entity_poly.type
_entity_poly.pdbx_seq_one_letter_code
_entity_poly.pdbx_strand_id
1 'polypeptide(L)'
;MMTKSLIPTLLLALAAGIATHARAAGDEPTALSPQACQALHQELDAVAAHVREARASGAAHADAPDPYPALAQALEAHLDALKAGLPTPATPRAQAGELLSDMRDALVLVRGATHLEARLLAVQRLEDDRRLYNRLLETLGCSATRPTAL
;
A
#
# COMPACT_ATOMS: atom_id res chain seq x y z
N MET A 1 -27.80 2.61 -71.05
CA MET A 1 -28.75 3.24 -70.11
C MET A 1 -28.19 3.07 -68.70
N MET A 2 -28.06 4.19 -67.97
CA MET A 2 -27.86 4.44 -66.52
C MET A 2 -28.13 3.23 -65.59
N THR A 3 -27.51 2.97 -64.44
CA THR A 3 -26.84 3.73 -63.35
C THR A 3 -26.48 2.66 -62.27
N LYS A 4 -25.42 2.71 -61.47
CA LYS A 4 -25.23 3.44 -60.18
C LYS A 4 -23.92 2.85 -59.58
N SER A 5 -22.81 3.57 -59.52
CA SER A 5 -22.28 4.29 -58.34
C SER A 5 -22.54 3.62 -56.99
N LEU A 6 -21.48 3.32 -56.23
CA LEU A 6 -21.07 4.09 -55.04
C LEU A 6 -19.81 3.48 -54.39
N ILE A 7 -18.69 4.19 -54.54
CA ILE A 7 -17.62 4.23 -53.52
C ILE A 7 -18.14 5.16 -52.42
N PRO A 8 -17.99 4.81 -51.13
CA PRO A 8 -17.49 5.80 -50.19
C PRO A 8 -16.46 5.22 -49.21
N THR A 9 -15.23 5.71 -49.25
CA THR A 9 -14.68 6.68 -48.28
C THR A 9 -14.71 6.17 -46.84
N LEU A 10 -13.58 5.62 -46.37
CA LEU A 10 -13.19 5.66 -44.96
C LEU A 10 -11.66 5.65 -44.86
N LEU A 11 -11.06 6.66 -45.48
CA LEU A 11 -9.87 7.30 -44.95
C LEU A 11 -10.35 8.60 -44.31
N LEU A 12 -10.47 8.60 -42.98
CA LEU A 12 -10.47 9.80 -42.17
C LEU A 12 -9.69 9.49 -40.90
N ALA A 13 -8.51 10.08 -40.86
CA ALA A 13 -7.66 10.22 -39.70
C ALA A 13 -8.46 10.79 -38.52
N LEU A 14 -8.22 10.26 -37.32
CA LEU A 14 -8.23 11.09 -36.13
C LEU A 14 -6.88 10.94 -35.44
N ALA A 15 -6.01 11.90 -35.75
CA ALA A 15 -4.92 12.29 -34.89
C ALA A 15 -5.52 13.02 -33.67
N ALA A 16 -5.35 12.44 -32.50
CA ALA A 16 -5.35 13.08 -31.19
C ALA A 16 -4.63 12.06 -30.28
N GLY A 17 -3.35 12.20 -29.96
CA GLY A 17 -2.81 13.36 -29.27
C GLY A 17 -3.08 13.19 -27.78
N ILE A 18 -2.33 12.30 -27.10
CA ILE A 18 -1.97 12.57 -25.71
C ILE A 18 -0.48 12.27 -25.56
N ALA A 19 0.26 13.36 -25.63
CA ALA A 19 1.62 13.59 -25.17
C ALA A 19 2.49 12.33 -24.95
N THR A 20 3.48 12.19 -25.81
CA THR A 20 4.83 11.86 -25.33
C THR A 20 5.08 12.62 -24.03
N HIS A 21 5.13 11.92 -22.90
CA HIS A 21 5.70 12.48 -21.68
C HIS A 21 7.22 12.59 -21.86
N ALA A 22 7.65 13.42 -22.81
CA ALA A 22 8.84 14.23 -22.65
C ALA A 22 8.48 15.34 -21.65
N ARG A 23 8.08 14.94 -20.43
CA ARG A 23 8.10 15.85 -19.31
C ARG A 23 9.57 16.02 -19.07
N ALA A 24 10.06 17.24 -19.31
CA ALA A 24 11.31 17.68 -18.74
C ALA A 24 11.35 17.13 -17.32
N ALA A 25 12.41 16.39 -17.00
CA ALA A 25 12.78 16.03 -15.64
C ALA A 25 13.03 17.35 -14.89
N GLY A 26 11.94 18.04 -14.55
CA GLY A 26 11.94 19.02 -13.49
C GLY A 26 12.05 18.19 -12.23
N ASP A 27 13.16 18.41 -11.52
CA ASP A 27 13.52 17.88 -10.21
C ASP A 27 12.38 18.01 -9.18
N GLU A 28 11.30 17.26 -9.33
CA GLU A 28 10.49 16.87 -8.19
C GLU A 28 11.40 15.99 -7.34
N PRO A 29 11.67 16.36 -6.08
CA PRO A 29 12.48 15.52 -5.21
C PRO A 29 11.80 14.15 -5.17
N THR A 30 12.46 13.17 -5.77
CA THR A 30 12.00 11.77 -5.74
C THR A 30 12.05 11.23 -4.31
N ALA A 31 12.87 11.87 -3.46
CA ALA A 31 12.98 11.58 -2.05
C ALA A 31 11.89 12.26 -1.22
N LEU A 32 11.38 11.53 -0.23
CA LEU A 32 10.50 12.08 0.80
C LEU A 32 11.28 12.95 1.78
N SER A 33 10.58 13.88 2.44
CA SER A 33 11.19 14.66 3.53
C SER A 33 11.51 13.73 4.72
N PRO A 34 12.54 14.02 5.52
CA PRO A 34 12.86 13.22 6.70
C PRO A 34 11.68 13.06 7.66
N GLN A 35 10.86 14.10 7.81
CA GLN A 35 9.65 14.07 8.65
C GLN A 35 8.58 13.13 8.06
N ALA A 36 8.37 13.14 6.75
CA ALA A 36 7.42 12.22 6.10
C ALA A 36 7.90 10.77 6.21
N CYS A 37 9.20 10.52 6.01
CA CYS A 37 9.81 9.21 6.24
C CYS A 37 9.60 8.73 7.67
N GLN A 38 9.86 9.60 8.66
CA GLN A 38 9.70 9.26 10.07
C GLN A 38 8.24 8.92 10.40
N ALA A 39 7.29 9.73 9.95
CA ALA A 39 5.86 9.48 10.19
C ALA A 39 5.42 8.13 9.58
N LEU A 40 5.78 7.86 8.32
CA LEU A 40 5.41 6.61 7.66
C LEU A 40 6.05 5.38 8.32
N HIS A 41 7.32 5.46 8.73
CA HIS A 41 7.96 4.38 9.48
C HIS A 41 7.33 4.14 10.85
N GLN A 42 6.95 5.19 11.58
CA GLN A 42 6.28 5.05 12.87
C GLN A 42 4.98 4.26 12.75
N GLU A 43 4.16 4.56 11.74
CA GLU A 43 2.93 3.82 11.50
C GLU A 43 3.20 2.36 11.10
N LEU A 44 4.18 2.10 10.23
CA LEU A 44 4.54 0.73 9.82
C LEU A 44 5.15 -0.08 10.99
N ASP A 45 5.92 0.56 11.87
CA ASP A 45 6.47 -0.08 13.07
C ASP A 45 5.39 -0.39 14.10
N ALA A 46 4.39 0.49 14.26
CA ALA A 46 3.22 0.24 15.09
C ALA A 46 2.40 -0.95 14.57
N VAL A 47 2.17 -1.04 13.25
CA VAL A 47 1.55 -2.22 12.61
C VAL A 47 2.34 -3.48 12.95
N ALA A 48 3.68 -3.44 12.81
CA ALA A 48 4.53 -4.58 13.13
C ALA A 48 4.47 -4.97 14.61
N ALA A 49 4.40 -4.00 15.52
CA ALA A 49 4.32 -4.23 16.96
C ALA A 49 3.02 -4.93 17.34
N HIS A 50 1.87 -4.41 16.88
CA HIS A 50 0.57 -5.03 17.16
C HIS A 50 0.45 -6.44 16.60
N VAL A 51 0.98 -6.70 15.40
CA VAL A 51 1.00 -8.06 14.85
C VAL A 51 1.83 -9.02 15.72
N ARG A 52 3.03 -8.59 16.16
CA ARG A 52 3.86 -9.41 17.05
C ARG A 52 3.15 -9.70 18.38
N GLU A 53 2.50 -8.70 18.95
CA GLU A 53 1.73 -8.82 20.19
C GLU A 53 0.58 -9.82 20.04
N ALA A 54 -0.23 -9.70 18.97
CA ALA A 54 -1.33 -10.63 18.72
C ALA A 54 -0.86 -12.08 18.54
N ARG A 55 0.27 -12.29 17.84
CA ARG A 55 0.88 -13.61 17.68
C ARG A 55 1.40 -14.17 19.00
N ALA A 56 2.05 -13.35 19.82
CA ALA A 56 2.53 -13.76 21.14
C ALA A 56 1.37 -14.14 22.07
N SER A 57 0.31 -13.33 22.10
CA SER A 57 -0.90 -13.58 22.89
C SER A 57 -1.60 -14.87 22.47
N GLY A 58 -1.72 -15.13 21.16
CA GLY A 58 -2.32 -16.36 20.64
C GLY A 58 -1.49 -17.63 20.91
N ALA A 59 -0.17 -17.51 21.09
CA ALA A 59 0.72 -18.63 21.37
C ALA A 59 0.85 -18.95 22.87
N ALA A 60 0.64 -17.97 23.74
CA ALA A 60 0.98 -18.07 25.16
C ALA A 60 -0.11 -18.69 26.05
N HIS A 61 -1.38 -18.64 25.64
CA HIS A 61 -2.48 -19.00 26.54
C HIS A 61 -3.64 -19.69 25.81
N ALA A 62 -3.94 -20.93 26.18
CA ALA A 62 -5.06 -21.69 25.64
C ALA A 62 -6.44 -21.07 25.98
N ASP A 63 -6.52 -20.33 27.09
CA ASP A 63 -7.75 -19.68 27.58
C ASP A 63 -7.80 -18.16 27.31
N ALA A 64 -6.83 -17.60 26.59
CA ALA A 64 -6.86 -16.18 26.28
C ALA A 64 -7.97 -15.85 25.28
N PRO A 65 -8.59 -14.66 25.40
CA PRO A 65 -9.46 -14.14 24.36
C PRO A 65 -8.74 -14.12 23.02
N ASP A 66 -9.49 -14.44 21.98
CA ASP A 66 -9.05 -14.34 20.60
C ASP A 66 -8.48 -12.93 20.31
N PRO A 67 -7.17 -12.81 19.96
CA PRO A 67 -6.50 -11.52 19.85
C PRO A 67 -6.80 -10.80 18.52
N TYR A 68 -7.33 -11.49 17.51
CA TYR A 68 -7.46 -10.95 16.16
C TYR A 68 -8.49 -9.82 16.00
N PRO A 69 -9.63 -9.81 16.70
CA PRO A 69 -10.54 -8.66 16.69
C PRO A 69 -9.87 -7.39 17.25
N ALA A 70 -9.14 -7.52 18.36
CA ALA A 70 -8.43 -6.40 18.98
C ALA A 70 -7.28 -5.90 18.09
N LEU A 71 -6.51 -6.82 17.49
CA LEU A 71 -5.53 -6.50 16.45
C LEU A 71 -6.20 -5.72 15.32
N ALA A 72 -7.32 -6.22 14.80
CA ALA A 72 -7.98 -5.61 13.66
C ALA A 72 -8.45 -4.19 13.94
N GLN A 73 -8.87 -3.90 15.17
CA GLN A 73 -9.27 -2.56 15.59
C GLN A 73 -8.07 -1.62 15.77
N ALA A 74 -6.98 -2.11 16.39
CA ALA A 74 -5.78 -1.31 16.60
C ALA A 74 -5.17 -0.83 15.28
N LEU A 75 -5.18 -1.66 14.23
CA LEU A 75 -4.55 -1.34 12.95
C LEU A 75 -5.35 -0.37 12.08
N GLU A 76 -6.66 -0.17 12.29
CA GLU A 76 -7.47 0.72 11.44
C GLU A 76 -6.90 2.14 11.37
N ALA A 77 -6.62 2.72 12.54
CA ALA A 77 -6.10 4.08 12.65
C ALA A 77 -4.74 4.23 11.96
N HIS A 78 -3.86 3.22 12.10
CA HIS A 78 -2.55 3.22 11.46
C HIS A 78 -2.65 3.15 9.93
N LEU A 79 -3.55 2.32 9.39
CA LEU A 79 -3.76 2.23 7.94
C LEU A 79 -4.39 3.51 7.37
N ASP A 80 -5.26 4.18 8.13
CA ASP A 80 -5.81 5.48 7.73
C ASP A 80 -4.74 6.60 7.78
N ALA A 81 -3.87 6.59 8.78
CA ALA A 81 -2.72 7.51 8.86
C ALA A 81 -1.75 7.30 7.68
N LEU A 82 -1.42 6.05 7.33
CA LEU A 82 -0.61 5.73 6.16
C LEU A 82 -1.27 6.22 4.86
N LYS A 83 -2.60 6.08 4.74
CA LYS A 83 -3.35 6.57 3.58
C LYS A 83 -3.30 8.09 3.46
N ALA A 84 -3.38 8.81 4.58
CA ALA A 84 -3.23 10.26 4.61
C ALA A 84 -1.80 10.71 4.29
N GLY A 85 -0.80 9.91 4.69
CA GLY A 85 0.62 10.16 4.49
C GLY A 85 1.21 9.63 3.18
N LEU A 86 0.39 9.15 2.24
CA LEU A 86 0.87 8.57 0.99
C LEU A 86 1.88 9.49 0.28
N PRO A 87 2.96 8.93 -0.32
CA PRO A 87 3.94 9.72 -1.05
C PRO A 87 3.31 10.64 -2.12
N THR A 88 3.95 11.77 -2.37
CA THR A 88 3.53 12.71 -3.42
C THR A 88 3.85 12.21 -4.84
N PRO A 89 5.04 11.64 -5.12
CA PRO A 89 5.37 11.16 -6.46
C PRO A 89 4.38 10.10 -6.95
N ALA A 90 3.82 10.30 -8.16
CA ALA A 90 2.65 9.56 -8.63
C ALA A 90 2.85 8.03 -8.66
N THR A 91 4.01 7.56 -9.13
CA THR A 91 4.28 6.12 -9.22
C THR A 91 4.42 5.46 -7.84
N PRO A 92 5.28 5.97 -6.92
CA PRO A 92 5.32 5.50 -5.54
C PRO A 92 3.99 5.62 -4.81
N ARG A 93 3.22 6.69 -5.05
CA ARG A 93 1.89 6.88 -4.48
C ARG A 93 0.94 5.75 -4.86
N ALA A 94 0.93 5.37 -6.14
CA ALA A 94 0.09 4.29 -6.63
C ALA A 94 0.47 2.95 -6.00
N GLN A 95 1.78 2.64 -5.95
CA GLN A 95 2.28 1.40 -5.34
C GLN A 95 1.97 1.33 -3.84
N ALA A 96 2.21 2.42 -3.11
CA ALA A 96 1.86 2.52 -1.70
C ALA A 96 0.34 2.40 -1.47
N GLY A 97 -0.47 2.99 -2.34
CA GLY A 97 -1.92 2.89 -2.29
C GLY A 97 -2.44 1.47 -2.51
N GLU A 98 -1.85 0.73 -3.44
CA GLU A 98 -2.16 -0.69 -3.69
C GLU A 98 -1.82 -1.55 -2.47
N LEU A 99 -0.62 -1.40 -1.91
CA LEU A 99 -0.22 -2.09 -0.69
C LEU A 99 -1.16 -1.79 0.48
N LEU A 100 -1.61 -0.54 0.66
CA LEU A 100 -2.58 -0.21 1.70
C LEU A 100 -3.96 -0.81 1.43
N SER A 101 -4.37 -0.94 0.17
CA SER A 101 -5.60 -1.63 -0.18
C SER A 101 -5.53 -3.10 0.24
N ASP A 102 -4.45 -3.78 -0.14
CA ASP A 102 -4.20 -5.18 0.21
C ASP A 102 -4.15 -5.38 1.74
N MET A 103 -3.49 -4.48 2.47
CA MET A 103 -3.45 -4.51 3.93
C MET A 103 -4.83 -4.33 4.56
N ARG A 104 -5.69 -3.48 4.00
CA ARG A 104 -7.08 -3.30 4.47
C ARG A 104 -7.94 -4.52 4.18
N ASP A 105 -7.79 -5.15 3.03
CA ASP A 105 -8.49 -6.38 2.68
C ASP A 105 -8.06 -7.54 3.58
N ALA A 106 -6.76 -7.66 3.86
CA ALA A 106 -6.24 -8.58 4.86
C ALA A 106 -6.84 -8.30 6.24
N LEU A 107 -6.97 -7.02 6.63
CA LEU A 107 -7.56 -6.63 7.92
C LEU A 107 -9.02 -7.06 8.07
N VAL A 108 -9.81 -7.00 6.99
CA VAL A 108 -11.18 -7.52 6.96
C VAL A 108 -11.20 -9.02 7.26
N LEU A 109 -10.27 -9.78 6.69
CA LEU A 109 -10.14 -11.21 6.94
C LEU A 109 -9.68 -11.51 8.38
N VAL A 110 -8.71 -10.74 8.91
CA VAL A 110 -8.28 -10.86 10.32
C VAL A 110 -9.46 -10.70 11.28
N ARG A 111 -10.35 -9.73 11.00
CA ARG A 111 -11.54 -9.47 11.82
C ARG A 111 -12.62 -10.53 11.67
N GLY A 112 -12.92 -10.91 10.43
CA GLY A 112 -14.18 -11.57 10.09
C GLY A 112 -14.07 -13.06 9.78
N ALA A 113 -12.88 -13.59 9.51
CA ALA A 113 -12.74 -15.00 9.15
C ALA A 113 -13.14 -15.90 10.32
N THR A 114 -13.82 -17.01 10.03
CA THR A 114 -14.25 -17.99 11.04
C THR A 114 -13.15 -18.99 11.38
N HIS A 115 -12.29 -19.30 10.42
CA HIS A 115 -11.19 -20.25 10.56
C HIS A 115 -9.89 -19.56 10.99
N LEU A 116 -9.21 -20.14 11.97
CA LEU A 116 -7.96 -19.61 12.51
C LEU A 116 -6.87 -19.53 11.44
N GLU A 117 -6.78 -20.53 10.56
CA GLU A 117 -5.80 -20.61 9.48
C GLU A 117 -5.95 -19.44 8.50
N ALA A 118 -7.20 -19.06 8.19
CA ALA A 118 -7.47 -17.92 7.33
C ALA A 118 -7.04 -16.60 7.98
N ARG A 119 -7.23 -16.46 9.30
CA ARG A 119 -6.74 -15.29 10.04
C ARG A 119 -5.23 -15.24 10.07
N LEU A 120 -4.57 -16.36 10.34
CA LEU A 120 -3.10 -16.45 10.34
C LEU A 120 -2.52 -16.10 8.97
N LEU A 121 -3.12 -16.59 7.89
CA LEU A 121 -2.74 -16.23 6.53
C LEU A 121 -2.93 -14.73 6.26
N ALA A 122 -4.05 -14.15 6.70
CA ALA A 122 -4.31 -12.72 6.56
C ALA A 122 -3.31 -11.86 7.35
N VAL A 123 -2.97 -12.27 8.57
CA VAL A 123 -1.92 -11.63 9.37
C VAL A 123 -0.56 -11.74 8.68
N GLN A 124 -0.24 -12.89 8.07
CA GLN A 124 0.99 -13.03 7.30
C GLN A 124 1.03 -12.11 6.09
N ARG A 125 -0.07 -12.01 5.33
CA ARG A 125 -0.18 -11.10 4.19
C ARG A 125 0.03 -9.64 4.60
N LEU A 126 -0.60 -9.21 5.70
CA LEU A 126 -0.41 -7.88 6.28
C LEU A 126 1.08 -7.62 6.60
N GLU A 127 1.80 -8.59 7.17
CA GLU A 127 3.24 -8.42 7.43
C GLU A 127 4.07 -8.31 6.15
N ASP A 128 3.73 -9.07 5.12
CA ASP A 128 4.46 -9.09 3.86
C ASP A 128 4.26 -7.78 3.10
N ASP A 129 3.02 -7.28 3.04
CA ASP A 129 2.68 -6.00 2.41
C ASP A 129 3.33 -4.82 3.16
N ARG A 130 3.35 -4.87 4.49
CA ARG A 130 4.11 -3.90 5.31
C ARG A 130 5.61 -3.90 4.98
N ARG A 131 6.23 -5.08 4.79
CA ARG A 131 7.65 -5.18 4.39
C ARG A 131 7.88 -4.64 2.98
N LEU A 132 6.95 -4.87 2.06
CA LEU A 132 6.97 -4.28 0.72
C LEU A 132 6.86 -2.76 0.79
N TYR A 133 5.99 -2.22 1.66
CA TYR A 133 5.88 -0.79 1.88
C TYR A 133 7.19 -0.20 2.39
N ASN A 134 7.84 -0.82 3.38
CA ASN A 134 9.16 -0.37 3.86
C ASN A 134 10.21 -0.35 2.74
N ARG A 135 10.25 -1.38 1.87
CA ARG A 135 11.16 -1.39 0.72
C ARG A 135 10.85 -0.27 -0.27
N LEU A 136 9.57 0.05 -0.49
CA LEU A 136 9.18 1.21 -1.29
C LEU A 136 9.70 2.51 -0.67
N LEU A 137 9.59 2.68 0.65
CA LEU A 137 10.12 3.85 1.35
C LEU A 137 11.64 3.99 1.19
N GLU A 138 12.39 2.89 1.21
CA GLU A 138 13.84 2.90 0.95
C GLU A 138 14.17 3.50 -0.43
N THR A 139 13.37 3.20 -1.47
CA THR A 139 13.53 3.81 -2.81
C THR A 139 13.25 5.30 -2.84
N LEU A 140 12.55 5.82 -1.82
CA LEU A 140 12.24 7.24 -1.66
C LEU A 140 13.21 7.94 -0.70
N GLY A 141 14.38 7.34 -0.44
CA GLY A 141 15.39 7.92 0.44
C GLY A 141 15.05 7.83 1.92
N CYS A 142 13.98 7.12 2.30
CA CYS A 142 13.67 6.83 3.70
C CYS A 142 14.50 5.63 4.16
N SER A 143 15.81 5.82 4.31
CA SER A 143 16.65 4.81 4.97
C SER A 143 16.16 4.64 6.41
N ALA A 144 16.04 3.40 6.87
CA ALA A 144 15.86 3.15 8.30
C ALA A 144 17.01 3.82 9.06
N THR A 145 16.69 4.82 9.88
CA THR A 145 17.67 5.41 10.80
C THR A 145 18.10 4.29 11.72
N ARG A 146 19.33 3.78 11.52
CA ARG A 146 19.98 2.89 12.49
C ARG A 146 19.86 3.59 13.84
N PRO A 147 19.27 2.96 14.88
CA PRO A 147 19.16 3.61 16.18
C PRO A 147 20.57 3.98 16.62
N THR A 148 20.84 5.29 16.73
CA THR A 148 22.00 5.78 17.45
C THR A 148 21.79 5.37 18.89
N ALA A 149 22.44 4.28 19.30
CA ALA A 149 22.57 3.93 20.70
C ALA A 149 23.19 5.15 21.41
N LEU A 150 22.45 5.70 22.36
CA LEU A 150 22.94 6.63 23.39
C LEU A 150 23.03 5.85 24.70
#